data_AF-A0AAJ1EV98-F1
#
_entry.id   AF-A0AAJ1EV98-F1
#
_cell.length_a   1.000
_cell.length_b   1.000
_cell.length_c   1.000
_cell.angle_alpha   90.00
_cell.angle_beta   90.00
_cell.angle_gamma   90.00
#
_symmetry.space_group_name_H-M   'P 1'
#
loop_
_entity.id
_entity.type
_entity.pdbx_description
1 polymer ?
#
loop_
_entity_poly.entity_id
_entity_poly.type
_entity_poly.pdbx_seq_one_letter_code
_entity_poly.pdbx_strand_id
1 'polypeptide(L)'
;MNGTNGNEPGYPENALVPYPVIVAATKGDPDAMKIVLQHFSGYIARLSMRKLYDERGNVYFGVDHDIRERLQAKLMMAVLSFRTEE
;
A
#
# COMPACT_ATOMS: atom_id res chain seq x y z
N MET A 1 -2.78 -24.46 3.17
CA MET A 1 -2.52 -23.62 4.36
C MET A 1 -2.95 -22.21 3.99
N ASN A 2 -4.12 -21.80 4.44
CA ASN A 2 -4.71 -20.50 4.08
C ASN A 2 -4.12 -19.46 5.04
N GLY A 3 -3.15 -18.69 4.55
CA GLY A 3 -2.61 -17.54 5.26
C GLY A 3 -3.74 -16.58 5.56
N THR A 4 -3.92 -16.26 6.84
CA THR A 4 -4.89 -15.30 7.35
C THR A 4 -4.72 -13.96 6.62
N ASN A 5 -5.70 -13.59 5.80
CA ASN A 5 -5.88 -12.22 5.33
C ASN A 5 -6.00 -11.33 6.56
N GLY A 6 -4.94 -10.60 6.91
CA GLY A 6 -4.85 -9.72 8.07
C GLY A 6 -5.70 -8.45 7.93
N ASN A 7 -6.94 -8.60 7.48
CA ASN A 7 -7.84 -7.51 7.16
C ASN A 7 -8.88 -7.37 8.28
N GLU A 8 -8.49 -6.75 9.39
CA GLU A 8 -9.41 -6.25 10.42
C GLU A 8 -8.90 -4.90 10.96
N PRO A 9 -9.81 -4.00 11.37
CA PRO A 9 -10.51 -3.05 10.53
C PRO A 9 -9.82 -1.68 10.56
N GLY A 10 -10.09 -0.82 9.58
CA GLY A 10 -9.69 0.58 9.69
C GLY A 10 -10.47 1.48 8.76
N TYR A 11 -10.41 1.21 7.46
CA TYR A 11 -11.06 2.05 6.46
C TYR A 11 -11.50 1.19 5.28
N PRO A 12 -12.73 1.37 4.75
CA PRO A 12 -13.12 0.73 3.50
C PRO A 12 -12.10 1.06 2.42
N GLU A 13 -11.68 0.08 1.61
CA GLU A 13 -10.80 0.34 0.44
C GLU A 13 -11.39 1.41 -0.50
N ASN A 14 -12.72 1.62 -0.44
CA ASN A 14 -13.46 2.55 -1.28
C ASN A 14 -13.73 3.93 -0.63
N ALA A 15 -13.35 4.14 0.63
CA ALA A 15 -13.56 5.42 1.32
C ALA A 15 -12.28 6.27 1.27
N LEU A 16 -12.41 7.57 1.03
CA LEU A 16 -11.25 8.47 1.02
C LEU A 16 -10.53 8.47 2.38
N VAL A 17 -9.20 8.57 2.34
CA VAL A 17 -8.41 8.83 3.56
C VAL A 17 -8.82 10.19 4.12
N PRO A 18 -9.16 10.31 5.42
CA PRO A 18 -9.54 11.59 6.00
C PRO A 18 -8.46 12.65 5.82
N TYR A 19 -8.85 13.89 5.45
CA TYR A 19 -7.90 14.99 5.26
C TYR A 19 -6.96 15.22 6.46
N PRO A 20 -7.42 15.16 7.73
CA PRO A 20 -6.52 15.29 8.88
C PRO A 20 -5.40 14.23 8.90
N VAL A 21 -5.68 13.00 8.44
CA VAL A 21 -4.69 11.94 8.33
C VAL A 21 -3.69 12.26 7.22
N ILE A 22 -4.15 12.77 6.08
CA ILE A 22 -3.26 13.20 4.98
C ILE A 22 -2.32 14.30 5.47
N VAL A 23 -2.84 15.33 6.16
CA VAL A 23 -2.05 16.43 6.73
C VAL A 23 -1.05 15.94 7.78
N ALA A 24 -1.43 15.00 8.65
CA ALA A 24 -0.50 14.42 9.62
C ALA A 24 0.61 13.62 8.91
N ALA A 25 0.26 12.85 7.89
CA ALA A 25 1.22 12.06 7.12
C ALA A 25 2.20 12.93 6.32
N THR A 26 1.76 14.08 5.77
CA THR A 26 2.68 15.02 5.10
C THR A 26 3.69 15.64 6.07
N LYS A 27 3.35 15.74 7.36
CA LYS A 27 4.24 16.18 8.45
C LYS A 27 5.16 15.07 8.97
N GLY A 28 5.09 13.87 8.40
CA GLY A 28 5.95 12.74 8.77
C GLY A 28 5.43 11.92 9.95
N ASP A 29 4.15 12.04 10.32
CA ASP A 29 3.55 11.21 11.37
C ASP A 29 3.52 9.72 10.95
N PRO A 30 4.15 8.83 11.73
CA PRO A 30 4.29 7.42 11.34
C PRO A 30 2.97 6.64 11.38
N ASP A 31 2.07 6.98 12.30
CA ASP A 31 0.77 6.32 12.42
C ASP A 31 -0.17 6.74 11.27
N ALA A 32 -0.16 8.03 10.92
CA ALA A 32 -0.87 8.55 9.76
C ALA A 32 -0.33 7.96 8.45
N MET A 33 0.99 7.85 8.30
CA MET A 33 1.60 7.19 7.14
C MET A 33 1.19 5.72 7.03
N LYS A 34 1.12 5.01 8.15
CA LYS A 34 0.64 3.62 8.18
C LYS A 34 -0.81 3.51 7.70
N ILE A 35 -1.69 4.43 8.11
CA ILE A 35 -3.08 4.48 7.64
C ILE A 35 -3.13 4.68 6.11
N VAL A 36 -2.33 5.60 5.58
CA VAL A 36 -2.25 5.83 4.12
C VAL A 36 -1.77 4.58 3.38
N LEU A 37 -0.69 3.95 3.84
CA LEU A 37 -0.17 2.72 3.25
C LEU A 37 -1.16 1.56 3.30
N GLN A 38 -1.90 1.43 4.41
CA GLN A 38 -2.93 0.41 4.57
C GLN A 38 -4.09 0.64 3.60
N HIS A 39 -4.54 1.89 3.44
CA HIS A 39 -5.60 2.26 2.50
C HIS A 39 -5.24 1.88 1.05
N PHE A 40 -4.01 2.18 0.61
CA PHE A 40 -3.57 1.85 -0.75
C PHE A 40 -3.02 0.42 -0.93
N SER A 41 -3.04 -0.42 0.11
CA SER A 41 -2.39 -1.74 0.09
C SER A 41 -2.95 -2.67 -0.99
N GLY A 42 -4.27 -2.71 -1.19
CA GLY A 42 -4.91 -3.51 -2.24
C GLY A 42 -4.55 -3.02 -3.65
N TYR A 43 -4.52 -1.70 -3.86
CA TYR A 43 -4.13 -1.11 -5.15
C TYR A 43 -2.66 -1.38 -5.48
N ILE A 44 -1.78 -1.24 -4.48
CA ILE A 44 -0.36 -1.59 -4.62
C ILE A 44 -0.21 -3.08 -4.95
N ALA A 45 -0.89 -3.97 -4.22
CA ALA A 45 -0.84 -5.41 -4.48
C ALA A 45 -1.26 -5.74 -5.92
N ARG A 46 -2.33 -5.10 -6.41
CA ARG A 46 -2.79 -5.24 -7.80
C ARG A 46 -1.75 -4.78 -8.81
N LEU A 47 -1.13 -3.61 -8.62
CA LEU A 47 -0.10 -3.08 -9.52
C LEU A 47 1.19 -3.92 -9.52
N SER A 48 1.46 -4.58 -8.39
CA SER A 48 2.58 -5.50 -8.20
C SER A 48 2.33 -6.91 -8.75
N MET A 49 1.14 -7.23 -9.27
CA MET A 49 0.90 -8.56 -9.83
C MET A 49 1.76 -8.81 -11.08
N ARG A 50 2.49 -9.93 -11.09
CA ARG A 50 3.32 -10.36 -12.21
C ARG A 50 3.15 -11.85 -12.47
N LYS A 51 3.54 -12.25 -13.68
CA LYS A 51 3.70 -13.65 -14.06
C LYS A 51 5.01 -14.16 -13.46
N LEU A 52 4.91 -15.08 -12.51
CA LEU A 52 6.03 -15.67 -11.79
C LEU A 52 6.17 -17.15 -12.13
N TYR A 53 7.33 -17.70 -11.79
CA TYR A 53 7.66 -19.11 -11.98
C TYR A 53 7.99 -19.72 -10.63
N ASP A 54 7.42 -20.89 -10.36
CA ASP A 54 7.82 -21.69 -9.19
C ASP A 54 9.12 -22.47 -9.49
N GLU A 55 9.64 -23.16 -8.49
CA GLU A 55 10.87 -23.97 -8.59
C GLU A 55 10.75 -25.11 -9.62
N ARG A 56 9.53 -25.48 -10.01
CA ARG A 56 9.22 -26.53 -10.97
C ARG A 56 8.97 -25.96 -12.38
N GLY A 57 9.11 -24.65 -12.56
CA GLY A 57 8.89 -23.95 -13.82
C GLY A 57 7.41 -23.68 -14.15
N ASN A 58 6.49 -23.94 -13.23
CA ASN A 58 5.07 -23.63 -13.46
C ASN A 58 4.83 -22.13 -13.35
N VAL A 59 4.01 -21.64 -14.26
CA VAL A 59 3.57 -20.24 -14.28
C VAL A 59 2.43 -20.02 -13.30
N TYR A 60 2.52 -18.96 -12.50
CA TYR A 60 1.40 -18.44 -11.74
C TYR A 60 1.41 -16.91 -11.71
N PHE A 61 0.29 -16.31 -11.31
CA PHE A 61 0.21 -14.87 -11.05
C PHE A 61 0.37 -14.63 -9.55
N GLY A 62 1.40 -13.89 -9.18
CA GLY A 62 1.71 -13.56 -7.79
C GLY A 62 2.07 -12.10 -7.64
N VAL A 63 2.09 -11.62 -6.39
CA VAL A 63 2.58 -10.29 -6.06
C VAL A 63 4.11 -10.33 -6.12
N ASP A 64 4.67 -9.47 -6.96
CA ASP A 64 6.10 -9.19 -6.96
C ASP A 64 6.44 -8.30 -5.76
N HIS A 65 7.19 -8.86 -4.82
CA HIS A 65 7.52 -8.20 -3.55
C HIS A 65 8.42 -6.99 -3.74
N ASP A 66 9.39 -7.05 -4.66
CA ASP A 66 10.29 -5.93 -4.95
C ASP A 66 9.51 -4.75 -5.56
N ILE A 67 8.58 -5.04 -6.48
CA ILE A 67 7.70 -4.01 -7.05
C ILE A 67 6.80 -3.42 -5.97
N ARG A 68 6.22 -4.27 -5.11
CA ARG A 68 5.37 -3.83 -3.98
C ARG A 68 6.13 -2.88 -3.05
N GLU A 69 7.33 -3.25 -2.62
CA GLU A 69 8.15 -2.42 -1.74
C GLU A 69 8.53 -1.09 -2.40
N ARG A 70 8.91 -1.12 -3.69
CA ARG A 70 9.19 0.11 -4.46
C ARG A 70 7.98 1.03 -4.59
N LEU A 71 6.79 0.48 -4.79
CA LEU A 71 5.55 1.26 -4.87
C LEU A 71 5.18 1.86 -3.51
N GLN A 72 5.33 1.10 -2.42
CA GLN A 72 5.15 1.62 -1.06
C GLN A 72 6.10 2.78 -0.77
N ALA A 73 7.40 2.62 -1.06
CA ALA A 73 8.39 3.67 -0.87
C ALA A 73 8.08 4.93 -1.71
N LYS A 74 7.69 4.76 -2.98
CA LYS A 74 7.27 5.88 -3.84
C LYS A 74 6.04 6.60 -3.30
N LEU A 75 5.06 5.87 -2.77
CA LEU A 75 3.88 6.46 -2.15
C LEU A 75 4.26 7.28 -0.92
N MET A 76 5.12 6.76 -0.03
CA MET A 76 5.59 7.50 1.15
C MET A 76 6.27 8.82 0.74
N MET A 77 7.16 8.77 -0.26
CA MET A 77 7.83 9.97 -0.77
C MET A 77 6.86 10.97 -1.40
N ALA A 78 5.84 10.48 -2.12
CA ALA A 78 4.81 11.33 -2.71
C ALA A 78 3.96 12.02 -1.62
N VAL A 79 3.62 11.32 -0.55
CA VAL A 79 2.88 11.90 0.58
C VAL A 79 3.71 12.95 1.31
N LEU A 80 4.99 12.70 1.56
CA LEU A 80 5.88 13.67 2.22
C LEU A 80 6.11 14.95 1.39
N SER A 81 5.95 14.88 0.07
CA SER A 81 6.07 16.02 -0.84
C SER A 81 4.72 16.64 -1.24
N PHE A 82 3.61 16.07 -0.75
CA PHE A 82 2.27 16.53 -1.06
C PHE A 82 1.99 17.88 -0.40
N ARG A 83 1.54 18.86 -1.19
CA ARG A 83 1.15 20.17 -0.67
C ARG A 83 -0.29 20.10 -0.19
N THR A 84 -0.47 20.23 1.12
CA THR A 84 -1.77 20.48 1.74
C THR A 84 -1.98 21.99 1.82
N GLU A 85 -3.14 22.48 1.44
CA GLU A 85 -3.50 23.90 1.64
C GLU A 85 -3.62 24.16 3.16
N GLU A 86 -2.95 25.21 3.63
CA GLU A 86 -3.24 25.84 4.93
C GLU A 86 -4.29 26.93 4.75
#